data_AF-A0A1N6JQL8-F1
#
_entry.id   AF-A0A1N6JQL8-F1
#
_cell.length_a   1.000
_cell.length_b   1.000
_cell.length_c   1.000
_cell.angle_alpha   90.00
_cell.angle_beta   90.00
_cell.angle_gamma   90.00
#
_symmetry.space_group_name_H-M   'P 1'
#
loop_
_entity.id
_entity.type
_entity.pdbx_description
1 polymer ?
#
loop_
_entity_poly.entity_id
_entity_poly.type
_entity_poly.pdbx_seq_one_letter_code
_entity_poly.pdbx_strand_id
1 'polypeptide(L)'
;MEATELRLNNLLIYGNEIVPVMGMENSNNNLIVKIDSDTAIDHRNLKPIALTAEWLKKLGFKEAYRSSSRIRFELSNYCRYDFDLDSNKILQGFLYFGNYIKCNYLHQLQNIYFTLTGEELKIEYELQHAQTTHS
;
A
#
# COMPACT_ATOMS: atom_id res chain seq x y z
N MET A 1 -3.62 7.78 -10.82
CA MET A 1 -4.22 7.51 -9.49
C MET A 1 -5.49 8.30 -9.47
N GLU A 2 -6.62 7.62 -9.36
CA GLU A 2 -7.92 8.30 -9.30
C GLU A 2 -8.22 8.69 -7.85
N ALA A 3 -8.86 9.84 -7.65
CA ALA A 3 -9.29 10.33 -6.35
C ALA A 3 -10.11 9.29 -5.56
N THR A 4 -10.91 8.49 -6.26
CA THR A 4 -11.76 7.43 -5.70
C THR A 4 -11.00 6.22 -5.17
N GLU A 5 -9.71 6.08 -5.50
CA GLU A 5 -8.87 4.99 -4.98
C GLU A 5 -8.25 5.34 -3.62
N LEU A 6 -8.39 6.57 -3.12
CA LEU A 6 -7.76 6.98 -1.87
C LEU A 6 -8.62 6.63 -0.65
N ARG A 7 -7.95 6.20 0.40
CA ARG A 7 -8.52 5.91 1.72
C ARG A 7 -7.62 6.50 2.80
N LEU A 8 -8.17 6.70 4.00
CA LEU A 8 -7.38 7.03 5.18
C LEU A 8 -6.20 6.05 5.33
N ASN A 9 -5.07 6.58 5.80
CA ASN A 9 -3.80 5.90 6.01
C ASN A 9 -3.10 5.38 4.73
N ASN A 10 -3.62 5.68 3.55
CA ASN A 10 -2.87 5.43 2.31
C ASN A 10 -1.58 6.27 2.30
N LEU A 11 -0.46 5.62 1.94
CA LEU A 11 0.84 6.27 1.85
C LEU A 11 1.09 6.74 0.41
N LEU A 12 1.45 8.01 0.27
CA LEU A 12 1.71 8.68 -1.00
C LEU A 12 2.99 9.50 -0.91
N ILE A 13 3.48 10.00 -2.05
CA ILE A 13 4.63 10.91 -2.10
C ILE A 13 4.13 12.33 -2.32
N TYR A 14 4.57 13.25 -1.47
CA TYR A 14 4.43 14.69 -1.67
C TYR A 14 5.82 15.33 -1.71
N GLY A 15 6.18 15.93 -2.84
CA GLY A 15 7.56 16.38 -3.08
C GLY A 15 8.54 15.19 -3.06
N ASN A 16 9.32 15.10 -1.99
CA ASN A 16 10.31 14.03 -1.74
C ASN A 16 9.99 13.18 -0.50
N GLU A 17 8.89 13.46 0.18
CA GLU A 17 8.52 12.81 1.44
C GLU A 17 7.35 11.85 1.26
N ILE A 18 7.32 10.80 2.08
CA ILE A 18 6.19 9.87 2.17
C ILE A 18 5.22 10.42 3.21
N VAL A 19 3.97 10.61 2.80
CA VAL A 19 2.92 11.21 3.62
C VAL A 19 1.69 10.30 3.68
N PRO A 20 1.01 10.20 4.84
CA PRO A 20 -0.25 9.48 4.95
C PRO A 20 -1.43 10.36 4.52
N VAL A 21 -2.50 9.73 4.05
CA VAL A 21 -3.82 10.37 3.92
C VAL A 21 -4.48 10.40 5.30
N MET A 22 -4.59 11.58 5.92
CA MET A 22 -5.26 11.74 7.21
C MET A 22 -6.71 12.23 7.10
N GLY A 23 -7.09 12.76 5.95
CA GLY A 23 -8.45 13.24 5.70
C GLY A 23 -8.65 13.59 4.24
N MET A 24 -9.91 13.67 3.82
CA MET A 24 -10.28 13.99 2.45
C MET A 24 -11.54 14.86 2.46
N GLU A 25 -11.54 15.89 1.62
CA GLU A 25 -12.65 16.82 1.48
C GLU A 25 -12.86 17.16 0.00
N ASN A 26 -14.11 17.14 -0.45
CA ASN A 26 -14.46 17.57 -1.79
C ASN A 26 -14.68 19.08 -1.79
N SER A 27 -13.88 19.81 -2.56
CA SER A 27 -14.01 21.26 -2.73
C SER A 27 -14.04 21.62 -4.22
N ASN A 28 -15.15 22.20 -4.68
CA ASN A 28 -15.34 22.69 -6.05
C ASN A 28 -14.87 21.70 -7.14
N ASN A 29 -15.37 20.46 -7.11
CA ASN A 29 -14.99 19.34 -7.99
C ASN A 29 -13.53 18.84 -7.89
N ASN A 30 -12.75 19.32 -6.93
CA ASN A 30 -11.42 18.78 -6.63
C ASN A 30 -11.44 18.02 -5.29
N LEU A 31 -10.74 16.89 -5.25
CA LEU A 31 -10.45 16.20 -4.00
C LEU A 31 -9.22 16.85 -3.34
N ILE A 32 -9.44 17.40 -2.15
CA ILE A 32 -8.38 17.91 -1.27
C ILE A 32 -8.07 16.82 -0.23
N VAL A 33 -6.79 16.53 -0.07
CA VAL A 33 -6.26 15.51 0.83
C VAL A 33 -5.50 16.21 1.96
N LYS A 34 -5.87 15.92 3.21
CA LYS A 34 -5.13 16.35 4.39
C LYS A 34 -4.02 15.35 4.67
N ILE A 35 -2.78 15.85 4.79
CA ILE A 35 -1.60 15.01 5.04
C ILE A 35 -1.03 15.19 6.45
N ASP A 36 -1.35 16.30 7.12
CA ASP A 36 -1.07 16.58 8.52
C ASP A 36 -2.18 17.49 9.11
N SER A 37 -2.01 18.02 10.32
CA SER A 37 -2.99 18.88 10.99
C SER A 37 -3.25 20.21 10.27
N ASP A 38 -2.24 20.72 9.56
CA ASP A 38 -2.20 22.09 9.05
C ASP A 38 -2.10 22.14 7.52
N THR A 39 -1.83 21.01 6.88
CA THR A 39 -1.54 20.90 5.45
C THR A 39 -2.62 20.10 4.73
N ALA A 40 -3.30 20.79 3.81
CA ALA A 40 -4.27 20.23 2.88
C ALA A 40 -3.85 20.52 1.44
N ILE A 41 -3.81 19.48 0.60
CA ILE A 41 -3.21 19.55 -0.74
C ILE A 41 -4.18 18.92 -1.74
N ASP A 42 -4.22 19.46 -2.96
CA ASP A 42 -4.91 18.79 -4.06
C ASP A 42 -4.31 17.40 -4.34
N HIS A 43 -5.15 16.37 -4.42
CA HIS A 43 -4.71 15.00 -4.68
C HIS A 43 -3.82 14.85 -5.94
N ARG A 44 -3.95 15.75 -6.92
CA ARG A 44 -3.14 15.76 -8.16
C ARG A 44 -1.66 16.05 -7.90
N ASN A 45 -1.33 16.68 -6.78
CA ASN A 45 0.05 16.94 -6.38
C ASN A 45 0.68 15.76 -5.62
N LEU A 46 -0.12 14.73 -5.29
CA LEU A 46 0.34 13.52 -4.64
C LEU A 46 0.69 12.47 -5.69
N LYS A 47 1.85 11.85 -5.53
CA LYS A 47 2.32 10.78 -6.42
C LYS A 47 2.10 9.42 -5.75
N PRO A 48 1.56 8.43 -6.48
CA PRO A 48 1.44 7.09 -5.94
C PRO A 48 2.84 6.46 -5.77
N ILE A 49 2.99 5.64 -4.74
CA ILE A 49 4.20 4.88 -4.49
C ILE A 49 4.13 3.58 -5.29
N ALA A 50 5.10 3.32 -6.16
CA ALA A 50 5.19 2.05 -6.87
C ALA A 50 5.35 0.89 -5.89
N LEU A 51 4.57 -0.17 -6.07
CA LEU A 51 4.67 -1.36 -5.25
C LEU A 51 5.91 -2.15 -5.66
N THR A 52 6.85 -2.32 -4.72
CA THR A 52 8.08 -3.07 -4.94
C THR A 52 8.22 -4.19 -3.91
N ALA A 53 9.12 -5.14 -4.19
CA ALA A 53 9.43 -6.20 -3.23
C ALA A 53 10.00 -5.66 -1.91
N GLU A 54 10.72 -4.55 -1.92
CA GLU A 54 11.20 -3.88 -0.70
C GLU A 54 10.05 -3.35 0.15
N TRP A 55 9.02 -2.79 -0.47
CA TRP A 55 7.82 -2.34 0.23
C TRP A 55 7.08 -3.50 0.89
N LEU A 56 6.88 -4.60 0.18
CA LEU A 56 6.27 -5.80 0.75
C LEU A 56 7.03 -6.27 2.00
N LYS A 57 8.37 -6.33 1.93
CA LYS A 57 9.21 -6.67 3.09
C LYS A 57 9.03 -5.68 4.26
N LYS A 58 9.01 -4.37 3.99
CA LYS A 58 8.76 -3.35 5.02
C LYS A 58 7.38 -3.47 5.69
N LEU A 59 6.40 -4.06 4.99
CA LEU A 59 5.04 -4.28 5.48
C LEU A 59 4.89 -5.65 6.17
N GLY A 60 5.99 -6.35 6.45
CA GLY A 60 5.99 -7.64 7.15
C GLY A 60 5.74 -8.85 6.25
N PHE A 61 5.64 -8.67 4.93
CA PHE A 61 5.51 -9.81 4.01
C PHE A 61 6.85 -10.52 3.87
N LYS A 62 6.83 -11.84 4.04
CA LYS A 62 7.98 -12.71 3.88
C LYS A 62 7.96 -13.33 2.49
N GLU A 63 9.06 -13.18 1.77
CA GLU A 63 9.23 -13.84 0.49
C GLU A 63 9.36 -15.36 0.72
N ALA A 64 8.43 -16.13 0.18
CA ALA A 64 8.41 -17.59 0.32
C ALA A 64 8.92 -18.30 -0.95
N TYR A 65 8.81 -17.66 -2.11
CA TYR A 65 9.27 -18.21 -3.39
C TYR A 65 9.53 -17.10 -4.41
N ARG A 66 10.52 -17.32 -5.28
CA ARG A 66 10.84 -16.44 -6.41
C ARG A 66 11.22 -17.25 -7.64
N SER A 67 10.67 -16.84 -8.79
CA SER A 67 10.99 -17.34 -10.11
C SER A 67 11.26 -16.18 -11.08
N SER A 68 11.49 -16.48 -12.36
CA SER A 68 11.67 -15.47 -13.41
C SER A 68 10.41 -14.65 -13.70
N SER A 69 9.22 -15.21 -13.46
CA SER A 69 7.93 -14.58 -13.81
C SER A 69 7.00 -14.34 -12.61
N ARG A 70 7.31 -14.87 -11.43
CA ARG A 70 6.46 -14.79 -10.23
C ARG A 70 7.25 -14.70 -8.94
N ILE A 71 6.70 -13.97 -7.97
CA ILE A 71 7.18 -13.94 -6.58
C ILE A 71 6.01 -14.21 -5.65
N ARG A 72 6.19 -15.13 -4.70
CA ARG A 72 5.22 -15.40 -3.65
C ARG A 72 5.64 -14.72 -2.36
N PHE A 73 4.70 -13.99 -1.79
CA PHE A 73 4.82 -13.40 -0.47
C PHE A 73 3.79 -13.99 0.48
N GLU A 74 4.19 -14.14 1.74
CA GLU A 74 3.34 -14.63 2.82
C GLU A 74 3.30 -13.58 3.92
N LEU A 75 2.10 -13.24 4.38
CA LEU A 75 1.91 -12.46 5.59
C LEU A 75 1.38 -13.42 6.66
N SER A 76 2.10 -13.50 7.78
CA SER A 76 1.79 -14.45 8.85
C SER A 76 0.31 -14.38 9.25
N ASN A 77 -0.36 -15.53 9.21
CA ASN A 77 -1.76 -15.78 9.61
C ASN A 77 -2.88 -15.39 8.63
N TYR A 78 -2.61 -14.67 7.52
CA TYR A 78 -3.72 -14.09 6.74
C TYR A 78 -3.93 -14.65 5.34
N CYS A 79 -2.88 -14.93 4.56
CA CYS A 79 -2.95 -15.65 3.26
C CYS A 79 -1.58 -15.69 2.56
N ARG A 80 -1.46 -16.53 1.53
CA ARG A 80 -0.36 -16.48 0.55
C ARG A 80 -0.77 -15.61 -0.63
N TYR A 81 0.10 -14.71 -1.06
CA TYR A 81 -0.13 -13.80 -2.18
C TYR A 81 0.90 -14.08 -3.28
N ASP A 82 0.41 -14.57 -4.43
CA ASP A 82 1.23 -14.81 -5.62
C ASP A 82 1.21 -13.56 -6.51
N PHE A 83 2.32 -12.83 -6.53
CA PHE A 83 2.47 -11.66 -7.37
C PHE A 83 3.12 -12.02 -8.71
N ASP A 84 2.51 -11.55 -9.80
CA ASP A 84 3.10 -11.66 -11.13
C ASP A 84 4.11 -10.54 -11.37
N LEU A 85 5.21 -10.92 -12.03
CA LEU A 85 6.26 -10.00 -12.49
C LEU A 85 6.08 -9.70 -13.97
N ASP A 86 6.29 -8.45 -14.35
CA ASP A 86 6.38 -8.08 -15.76
C ASP A 86 7.76 -8.37 -16.37
N SER A 87 7.92 -8.03 -17.66
CA SER A 87 9.19 -8.19 -18.37
C SER A 87 10.37 -7.45 -17.74
N ASN A 88 10.10 -6.41 -16.94
CA ASN A 88 11.07 -5.62 -16.21
C ASN A 88 11.22 -6.07 -14.74
N LYS A 89 10.57 -7.17 -14.34
CA LYS A 89 10.53 -7.70 -12.97
C LYS A 89 9.85 -6.75 -11.97
N ILE A 90 8.87 -5.97 -12.42
CA ILE A 90 8.03 -5.12 -11.58
C ILE A 90 6.75 -5.88 -11.22
N LEU A 91 6.28 -5.71 -9.99
CA LEU A 91 5.01 -6.28 -9.52
C LEU A 91 3.83 -5.64 -10.25
N GLN A 92 2.95 -6.44 -10.87
CA GLN A 92 1.76 -5.92 -11.57
C GLN A 92 0.41 -6.28 -10.94
N GLY A 93 0.39 -7.26 -10.05
CA GLY A 93 -0.86 -7.76 -9.49
C GLY A 93 -0.70 -9.15 -8.89
N PHE A 94 -1.80 -9.67 -8.37
CA PHE A 94 -1.84 -11.00 -7.78
C PHE A 94 -3.15 -11.72 -8.09
N LEU A 95 -3.11 -13.04 -7.98
CA LEU A 95 -4.30 -13.90 -8.10
C LEU A 95 -5.01 -14.01 -6.76
N TYR A 96 -6.32 -13.74 -6.77
CA TYR A 96 -7.19 -13.91 -5.61
C TYR A 96 -8.44 -14.71 -6.03
N PHE A 97 -8.61 -15.91 -5.47
CA PHE A 97 -9.68 -16.86 -5.84
C PHE A 97 -9.86 -17.05 -7.35
N GLY A 98 -8.76 -17.17 -8.09
CA GLY A 98 -8.78 -17.35 -9.55
C GLY A 98 -9.02 -16.07 -10.36
N ASN A 99 -9.25 -14.93 -9.72
CA ASN A 99 -9.37 -13.63 -10.37
C ASN A 99 -8.06 -12.87 -10.27
N TYR A 100 -7.61 -12.29 -11.39
CA TYR A 100 -6.42 -11.45 -11.40
C TYR A 100 -6.77 -10.04 -10.95
N ILE A 101 -6.11 -9.58 -9.88
CA ILE A 101 -6.26 -8.22 -9.36
C ILE A 101 -5.00 -7.44 -9.70
N LYS A 102 -5.16 -6.40 -10.52
CA LYS A 102 -4.07 -5.47 -10.84
C LYS A 102 -3.70 -4.66 -9.60
N CYS A 103 -2.42 -4.66 -9.25
CA CYS A 103 -1.90 -3.98 -8.07
C CYS A 103 -0.46 -3.52 -8.37
N ASN A 104 -0.33 -2.26 -8.76
CA ASN A 104 0.95 -1.67 -9.16
C ASN A 104 1.48 -0.66 -8.12
N TYR A 105 0.61 -0.22 -7.21
CA TYR A 105 0.90 0.86 -6.27
C TYR A 105 0.59 0.44 -4.83
N LEU A 106 1.34 1.02 -3.89
CA LEU A 106 1.25 0.71 -2.47
C LEU A 106 -0.15 0.99 -1.90
N HIS A 107 -0.78 2.11 -2.27
CA HIS A 107 -2.12 2.46 -1.77
C HIS A 107 -3.18 1.42 -2.17
N GLN A 108 -3.04 0.83 -3.37
CA GLN A 108 -3.93 -0.24 -3.83
C GLN A 108 -3.78 -1.49 -2.94
N LEU A 109 -2.55 -1.88 -2.60
CA LEU A 109 -2.32 -2.99 -1.69
C LEU A 109 -2.89 -2.71 -0.29
N GLN A 110 -2.69 -1.49 0.24
CA GLN A 110 -3.24 -1.09 1.54
C GLN A 110 -4.78 -1.18 1.56
N ASN A 111 -5.44 -0.78 0.47
CA ASN A 111 -6.89 -0.85 0.37
C ASN A 111 -7.40 -2.28 0.22
N ILE A 112 -6.71 -3.11 -0.55
CA ILE A 112 -7.08 -4.53 -0.65
C ILE A 112 -6.89 -5.21 0.70
N TYR A 113 -5.76 -4.98 1.38
CA TYR A 113 -5.54 -5.53 2.71
C TYR A 113 -6.65 -5.15 3.69
N PHE A 114 -6.98 -3.87 3.81
CA PHE A 114 -8.08 -3.39 4.65
C PHE A 114 -9.42 -3.99 4.26
N THR A 115 -9.70 -4.13 2.97
CA THR A 115 -10.95 -4.77 2.50
C THR A 115 -11.03 -6.24 2.92
N LEU A 116 -9.90 -6.95 2.96
CA LEU A 116 -9.84 -8.37 3.29
C LEU A 116 -9.83 -8.63 4.80
N THR A 117 -9.20 -7.76 5.59
CA THR A 117 -8.95 -8.01 7.03
C THR A 117 -9.75 -7.09 7.94
N GLY A 118 -10.24 -5.95 7.44
CA GLY A 118 -10.79 -4.87 8.27
C GLY A 118 -9.73 -4.08 9.05
N GLU A 119 -8.44 -4.40 8.88
CA GLU A 119 -7.33 -3.79 9.61
C GLU A 119 -6.43 -2.97 8.68
N GLU A 120 -5.80 -1.93 9.22
CA GLU A 120 -4.80 -1.14 8.50
C GLU A 120 -3.51 -1.92 8.31
N LEU A 121 -2.92 -1.83 7.11
CA LEU A 121 -1.63 -2.44 6.84
C LEU A 121 -0.52 -1.61 7.48
N LYS A 122 0.02 -2.10 8.59
CA LYS A 122 1.08 -1.44 9.37
C LYS A 122 2.46 -1.75 8.79
N ILE A 123 3.37 -0.79 8.88
CA ILE A 123 4.78 -1.01 8.57
C ILE A 123 5.40 -1.82 9.71
N GLU A 124 6.16 -2.88 9.39
CA GLU A 124 6.75 -3.79 10.39
C GLU A 124 7.65 -3.05 11.40
N TYR A 125 8.32 -1.98 10.96
CA TYR A 125 9.11 -1.12 11.83
C TYR A 125 8.28 -0.55 13.00
N GLU A 126 7.02 -0.17 12.77
CA GLU A 126 6.14 0.33 13.83
C GLU A 126 5.66 -0.78 14.78
N LEU A 127 5.49 -2.01 14.26
CA LEU A 127 5.07 -3.18 15.04
C LEU A 127 6.13 -3.64 16.04
N GLN A 128 7.41 -3.61 15.67
CA GLN A 128 8.51 -3.99 16.57
C GLN A 128 8.71 -2.98 17.72
N HIS A 129 8.40 -1.70 17.50
CA HIS A 129 8.49 -0.65 18.52
C HIS A 129 7.25 -0.58 19.41
N ALA A 130 6.07 -0.91 18.89
CA ALA A 130 4.84 -1.00 19.69
C ALA A 130 4.86 -2.18 20.68
N GLN A 131 5.60 -3.26 20.39
CA GLN A 131 5.75 -4.40 21.29
C GLN A 131 6.77 -4.16 22.40
N THR A 132 7.74 -3.26 22.20
CA THR A 132 8.78 -2.95 23.20
C THR A 132 8.37 -1.85 24.19
N THR A 133 7.28 -1.12 23.95
CA THR A 133 6.77 -0.11 24.90
C THR A 133 5.83 -0.66 25.99
N HIS A 134 5.58 -1.97 25.98
CA HIS A 134 4.75 -2.67 26.97
C HIS A 134 5.53 -3.69 27.83
N SER A 135 6.85 -3.50 27.98
CA SER A 135 7.69 -4.32 28.88
C SER A 135 8.11 -3.56 30.12
#